data_AF-A0A3P3QTL9-F1
#
_entry.id   AF-A0A3P3QTL9-F1
#
_cell.length_a   1.000
_cell.length_b   1.000
_cell.length_c   1.000
_cell.angle_alpha   90.00
_cell.angle_beta   90.00
_cell.angle_gamma   90.00
#
_symmetry.space_group_name_H-M   'P 1'
#
loop_
_entity.id
_entity.type
_entity.pdbx_description
1 polymer ?
#
loop_
_entity_poly.entity_id
_entity_poly.type
_entity_poly.pdbx_seq_one_letter_code
_entity_poly.pdbx_strand_id
1 'polypeptide(L)'
;MKLLKSVNVSGQHCDILISDENVALWEAFNSHKATIAILGKEDIDISVSKYAVESLEDIDEEYIKKVAYRTLGMPFDIGKVEGINIREMRPDDFEILSCFKGFPFKTKNDLLEYISLHYDFYGYGLYVFENVNELMGMAGFYNKDGKCYISYMTEERYRRCGYTFKVCRYLLDYLRESLKIIDVYAQIDKSNIASINFAKKLGVIINESFSKK
;
A
#
# COMPACT_ATOMS: atom_id res chain seq x y z
N MET A 1 -12.37 27.25 0.41
CA MET A 1 -12.79 26.66 -0.88
C MET A 1 -13.53 25.35 -0.64
N LYS A 2 -14.48 24.98 -1.50
CA LYS A 2 -15.20 23.70 -1.43
C LYS A 2 -15.26 23.05 -2.82
N LEU A 3 -14.77 21.83 -2.96
CA LEU A 3 -14.83 21.06 -4.20
C LEU A 3 -15.37 19.66 -3.92
N LEU A 4 -16.53 19.35 -4.48
CA LEU A 4 -17.11 18.01 -4.38
C LEU A 4 -16.71 17.18 -5.61
N LYS A 5 -16.19 15.98 -5.37
CA LYS A 5 -15.85 14.98 -6.39
C LYS A 5 -16.68 13.74 -6.15
N SER A 6 -17.45 13.35 -7.15
CA SER A 6 -18.22 12.11 -7.14
C SER A 6 -17.48 11.08 -7.99
N VAL A 7 -17.11 9.96 -7.37
CA VAL A 7 -16.32 8.89 -7.99
C VAL A 7 -17.14 7.61 -7.98
N ASN A 8 -17.12 6.87 -9.09
CA ASN A 8 -17.66 5.51 -9.15
C ASN A 8 -16.50 4.53 -9.31
N VAL A 9 -16.31 3.64 -8.35
CA VAL A 9 -15.29 2.58 -8.38
C VAL A 9 -15.96 1.24 -8.19
N SER A 10 -15.73 0.31 -9.12
CA SER A 10 -16.31 -1.04 -9.08
C SER A 10 -17.84 -1.07 -8.86
N GLY A 11 -18.56 -0.10 -9.45
CA GLY A 11 -20.01 0.04 -9.34
C GLY A 11 -20.52 0.64 -8.02
N GLN A 12 -19.64 1.04 -7.11
CA GLN A 12 -19.98 1.75 -5.88
C GLN A 12 -19.68 3.24 -6.00
N HIS A 13 -20.57 4.05 -5.45
CA HIS A 13 -20.50 5.50 -5.47
C HIS A 13 -19.81 6.03 -4.21
N CYS A 14 -18.90 6.99 -4.38
CA CYS A 14 -18.22 7.67 -3.29
C CYS A 14 -18.16 9.18 -3.58
N ASP A 15 -18.75 9.97 -2.69
CA ASP A 15 -18.60 11.43 -2.67
C ASP A 15 -17.42 11.82 -1.78
N ILE A 16 -16.53 12.64 -2.32
CA ILE A 16 -15.34 13.16 -1.64
C ILE A 16 -15.39 14.68 -1.64
N LEU A 17 -15.42 15.29 -0.46
CA LEU A 17 -15.26 16.74 -0.31
C LEU A 17 -13.77 17.09 -0.13
N ILE A 18 -13.28 17.99 -0.96
CA ILE A 18 -11.96 18.61 -0.84
C ILE A 18 -12.15 20.05 -0.36
N SER A 19 -11.50 20.43 0.74
CA SER A 19 -11.74 21.73 1.38
C SER A 19 -10.60 22.15 2.32
N ASP A 20 -10.32 23.45 2.39
CA ASP A 20 -9.53 24.15 3.42
C ASP A 20 -10.43 24.84 4.47
N GLU A 21 -11.74 24.54 4.49
CA GLU A 21 -12.70 25.10 5.45
C GLU A 21 -13.18 24.04 6.45
N ASN A 22 -12.94 24.28 7.75
CA ASN A 22 -13.37 23.38 8.84
C ASN A 22 -14.88 23.08 8.81
N VAL A 23 -15.73 24.10 8.63
CA VAL A 23 -17.19 23.92 8.60
C VAL A 23 -17.61 22.95 7.50
N ALA A 24 -17.00 23.06 6.32
CA ALA A 24 -17.33 22.19 5.19
C ALA A 24 -16.88 20.74 5.44
N LEU A 25 -15.67 20.55 5.98
CA LEU A 25 -15.14 19.24 6.32
C LEU A 25 -16.03 18.54 7.36
N TRP A 26 -16.47 19.26 8.39
CA TRP A 26 -17.42 18.76 9.40
C TRP A 26 -18.78 18.37 8.81
N GLU A 27 -19.35 19.21 7.92
CA GLU A 27 -20.62 18.90 7.24
C GLU A 27 -20.52 17.62 6.40
N ALA A 28 -19.43 17.46 5.64
CA ALA A 28 -19.18 16.27 4.83
C ALA A 28 -18.97 15.01 5.69
N PHE A 29 -18.14 15.11 6.73
CA PHE A 29 -17.88 14.02 7.67
C PHE A 29 -19.18 13.53 8.33
N ASN A 30 -19.98 14.45 8.86
CA ASN A 30 -21.28 14.11 9.48
C ASN A 30 -22.29 13.54 8.47
N SER A 31 -22.15 13.89 7.18
CA SER A 31 -22.94 13.34 6.08
C SER A 31 -22.35 12.05 5.49
N HIS A 32 -21.32 11.47 6.12
CA HIS A 32 -20.66 10.21 5.72
C HIS A 32 -20.02 10.29 4.32
N LYS A 33 -19.65 11.49 3.88
CA LYS A 33 -18.81 11.70 2.70
C LYS A 33 -17.35 11.54 3.10
N ALA A 34 -16.54 11.05 2.17
CA ALA A 34 -15.08 11.14 2.33
C ALA A 34 -14.65 12.60 2.31
N THR A 35 -13.54 12.88 2.98
CA THR A 35 -12.97 14.22 3.09
C THR A 35 -11.48 14.19 2.77
N ILE A 36 -11.01 15.22 2.07
CA ILE A 36 -9.59 15.54 1.89
C ILE A 36 -9.41 16.99 2.35
N ALA A 37 -8.65 17.19 3.42
CA ALA A 37 -8.28 18.50 3.92
C ALA A 37 -7.16 19.11 3.05
N ILE A 38 -7.29 20.40 2.73
CA ILE A 38 -6.15 21.20 2.24
C ILE A 38 -5.60 21.96 3.43
N LEU A 39 -4.35 21.67 3.79
CA LEU A 39 -3.59 22.30 4.87
C LEU A 39 -3.17 23.69 4.40
N GLY A 40 -4.12 24.62 4.41
CA GLY A 40 -3.89 26.03 4.10
C GLY A 40 -3.12 26.75 5.21
N LYS A 41 -3.40 28.04 5.39
CA LYS A 41 -2.77 28.88 6.43
C LYS A 41 -3.48 28.84 7.78
N GLU A 42 -4.71 28.33 7.84
CA GLU A 42 -5.49 28.23 9.07
C GLU A 42 -5.33 26.85 9.71
N ASP A 43 -5.58 26.78 11.02
CA ASP A 43 -5.59 25.50 11.74
C ASP A 43 -6.81 24.67 11.30
N ILE A 44 -6.55 23.67 10.45
CA ILE A 44 -7.55 22.68 10.02
C ILE A 44 -7.66 21.57 11.06
N ASP A 45 -8.90 21.27 11.45
CA ASP A 45 -9.22 20.11 12.26
C ASP A 45 -9.16 18.84 11.41
N ILE A 46 -7.99 18.19 11.41
CA ILE A 46 -7.78 16.95 10.67
C ILE A 46 -8.47 15.73 11.31
N SER A 47 -9.10 15.85 12.48
CA SER A 47 -9.81 14.72 13.10
C SER A 47 -11.02 14.26 12.28
N VAL A 48 -11.58 15.16 11.46
CA VAL A 48 -12.69 14.89 10.53
C VAL A 48 -12.24 14.60 9.10
N SER A 49 -10.93 14.48 8.88
CA SER A 49 -10.39 14.14 7.57
C SER A 49 -9.21 13.17 7.64
N LYS A 50 -9.44 11.98 7.10
CA LYS A 50 -8.42 10.93 7.04
C LYS A 50 -7.27 11.28 6.10
N TYR A 51 -7.48 12.20 5.17
CA TYR A 51 -6.51 12.59 4.15
C TYR A 51 -6.29 14.10 4.21
N ALA A 52 -5.03 14.51 4.06
CA ALA A 52 -4.66 15.91 4.00
C ALA A 52 -3.54 16.12 2.98
N VAL A 53 -3.56 17.27 2.32
CA VAL A 53 -2.54 17.71 1.34
C VAL A 53 -2.15 19.16 1.62
N GLU A 54 -0.99 19.60 1.17
CA GLU A 54 -0.56 21.00 1.33
C GLU A 54 -1.31 21.93 0.36
N SER A 55 -1.59 21.44 -0.84
CA SER A 55 -2.17 22.24 -1.91
C SER A 55 -3.12 21.43 -2.79
N LEU A 56 -3.95 22.13 -3.57
CA LEU A 56 -4.86 21.47 -4.49
C LEU A 56 -4.09 20.76 -5.62
N GLU A 57 -2.91 21.26 -5.96
CA GLU A 57 -2.01 20.74 -6.98
C GLU A 57 -1.48 19.33 -6.64
N ASP A 58 -1.50 18.95 -5.37
CA ASP A 58 -1.12 17.62 -4.89
C ASP A 58 -2.23 16.57 -5.08
N ILE A 59 -3.42 16.98 -5.54
CA ILE A 59 -4.58 16.11 -5.76
C ILE A 59 -4.75 15.85 -7.26
N ASP A 60 -4.27 14.70 -7.71
CA ASP A 60 -4.55 14.18 -9.04
C ASP A 60 -5.73 13.19 -9.04
N GLU A 61 -6.09 12.70 -10.23
CA GLU A 61 -7.17 11.72 -10.39
C GLU A 61 -6.88 10.38 -9.70
N GLU A 62 -5.61 9.99 -9.60
CA GLU A 62 -5.20 8.74 -8.97
C GLU A 62 -5.33 8.83 -7.45
N TYR A 63 -4.97 9.96 -6.86
CA TYR A 63 -5.17 10.27 -5.44
C TYR A 63 -6.65 10.21 -5.09
N ILE A 64 -7.51 10.86 -5.89
CA ILE A 64 -8.97 10.82 -5.71
C ILE A 64 -9.50 9.38 -5.78
N LYS A 65 -9.06 8.59 -6.76
CA LYS A 65 -9.44 7.17 -6.86
C LYS A 65 -8.98 6.39 -5.64
N LYS A 66 -7.74 6.54 -5.20
CA LYS A 66 -7.19 5.88 -4.01
C LYS A 66 -8.02 6.18 -2.76
N VAL A 67 -8.38 7.45 -2.53
CA VAL A 67 -9.27 7.86 -1.44
C VAL A 67 -10.64 7.18 -1.55
N ALA A 68 -11.23 7.11 -2.74
CA ALA A 68 -12.51 6.43 -2.95
C ALA A 68 -12.42 4.92 -2.64
N TYR A 69 -11.42 4.21 -3.17
CA TYR A 69 -11.22 2.78 -2.93
C TYR A 69 -11.12 2.47 -1.43
N ARG A 70 -10.27 3.22 -0.72
CA ARG A 70 -10.04 2.99 0.70
C ARG A 70 -11.21 3.40 1.58
N THR A 71 -11.91 4.48 1.24
CA THR A 71 -13.17 4.86 1.91
C THR A 71 -14.22 3.75 1.81
N LEU A 72 -14.29 3.08 0.66
CA LEU A 72 -15.21 1.96 0.42
C LEU A 72 -14.69 0.61 0.92
N GLY A 73 -13.52 0.57 1.59
CA GLY A 73 -12.91 -0.67 2.07
C GLY A 73 -12.46 -1.63 0.97
N MET A 74 -12.22 -1.11 -0.25
CA MET A 74 -11.74 -1.88 -1.39
C MET A 74 -10.22 -1.79 -1.51
N PRO A 75 -9.55 -2.88 -1.91
CA PRO A 75 -8.11 -2.83 -2.17
C PRO A 75 -7.83 -1.95 -3.39
N PHE A 76 -6.91 -1.01 -3.27
CA PHE A 76 -6.48 -0.19 -4.40
C PHE A 76 -5.50 -0.97 -5.30
N ASP A 77 -5.70 -0.87 -6.62
CA ASP A 77 -4.77 -1.42 -7.62
C ASP A 77 -3.56 -0.47 -7.78
N ILE A 78 -2.36 -0.97 -7.45
CA ILE A 78 -1.10 -0.22 -7.56
C ILE A 78 -0.56 -0.28 -9.00
N GLY A 79 -1.04 -1.23 -9.78
CA GLY A 79 -0.83 -1.30 -11.22
C GLY A 79 -0.46 -2.69 -11.70
N LYS A 80 0.17 -2.77 -12.86
CA LYS A 80 0.32 -4.02 -13.60
C LYS A 80 1.66 -4.11 -14.31
N VAL A 81 2.30 -5.27 -14.25
CA VAL A 81 3.56 -5.56 -14.96
C VAL A 81 3.44 -6.88 -15.72
N GLU A 82 3.56 -6.82 -17.04
CA GLU A 82 3.55 -8.00 -17.93
C GLU A 82 2.44 -9.03 -17.63
N GLY A 83 1.21 -8.54 -17.43
CA GLY A 83 0.06 -9.42 -17.14
C GLY A 83 -0.16 -9.73 -15.65
N ILE A 84 0.74 -9.31 -14.76
CA ILE A 84 0.64 -9.48 -13.31
C ILE A 84 0.01 -8.23 -12.71
N ASN A 85 -1.17 -8.38 -12.11
CA ASN A 85 -1.81 -7.31 -11.35
C ASN A 85 -1.15 -7.19 -9.96
N ILE A 86 -1.03 -5.97 -9.44
CA ILE A 86 -0.49 -5.67 -8.12
C ILE A 86 -1.50 -4.78 -7.40
N ARG A 87 -1.95 -5.22 -6.22
CA ARG A 87 -2.97 -4.51 -5.45
C ARG A 87 -2.74 -4.63 -3.95
N GLU A 88 -3.37 -3.74 -3.21
CA GLU A 88 -3.49 -3.87 -1.75
C GLU A 88 -4.13 -5.21 -1.37
N MET A 89 -3.70 -5.75 -0.22
CA MET A 89 -4.32 -6.93 0.38
C MET A 89 -5.77 -6.66 0.78
N ARG A 90 -6.61 -7.69 0.68
CA ARG A 90 -7.95 -7.74 1.28
C ARG A 90 -8.02 -8.85 2.33
N PRO A 91 -8.97 -8.81 3.28
CA PRO A 91 -9.06 -9.81 4.34
C PRO A 91 -9.12 -11.25 3.84
N ASP A 92 -9.79 -11.50 2.70
CA ASP A 92 -9.94 -12.84 2.14
C ASP A 92 -8.66 -13.41 1.51
N ASP A 93 -7.65 -12.57 1.24
CA ASP A 93 -6.35 -13.06 0.78
C ASP A 93 -5.66 -13.92 1.86
N PHE A 94 -6.07 -13.79 3.13
CA PHE A 94 -5.57 -14.61 4.24
C PHE A 94 -5.72 -16.10 3.98
N GLU A 95 -6.83 -16.54 3.38
CA GLU A 95 -7.12 -17.97 3.16
C GLU A 95 -6.08 -18.64 2.26
N ILE A 96 -5.51 -17.88 1.33
CA ILE A 96 -4.47 -18.37 0.41
C ILE A 96 -3.08 -18.11 0.99
N LEU A 97 -2.81 -16.89 1.44
CA LEU A 97 -1.48 -16.45 1.87
C LEU A 97 -1.02 -17.11 3.17
N SER A 98 -1.93 -17.46 4.08
CA SER A 98 -1.58 -18.15 5.32
C SER A 98 -0.98 -19.55 5.09
N CYS A 99 -1.24 -20.16 3.93
CA CYS A 99 -0.61 -21.41 3.53
C CYS A 99 0.86 -21.21 3.08
N PHE A 100 1.29 -19.98 2.81
CA PHE A 100 2.62 -19.73 2.28
C PHE A 100 3.63 -19.52 3.41
N LYS A 101 4.79 -20.16 3.29
CA LYS A 101 5.86 -20.04 4.29
C LYS A 101 6.40 -18.61 4.33
N GLY A 102 6.29 -17.97 5.49
CA GLY A 102 6.82 -16.62 5.73
C GLY A 102 5.77 -15.51 5.65
N PHE A 103 4.48 -15.85 5.58
CA PHE A 103 3.41 -14.87 5.70
C PHE A 103 3.46 -14.19 7.08
N PRO A 104 3.43 -12.84 7.15
CA PRO A 104 3.72 -12.13 8.41
C PRO A 104 2.54 -12.08 9.39
N PHE A 105 1.31 -12.39 8.95
CA PHE A 105 0.11 -12.31 9.78
C PHE A 105 -0.28 -13.69 10.30
N LYS A 106 -0.59 -13.79 11.60
CA LYS A 106 -0.97 -15.08 12.22
C LYS A 106 -2.45 -15.35 12.11
N THR A 107 -3.27 -14.29 12.11
CA THR A 107 -4.73 -14.39 12.01
C THR A 107 -5.28 -13.46 10.93
N LYS A 108 -6.50 -13.75 10.46
CA LYS A 108 -7.25 -12.86 9.56
C LYS A 108 -7.49 -11.48 10.20
N ASN A 109 -7.60 -11.43 11.53
CA ASN A 109 -7.75 -10.17 12.26
C ASN A 109 -6.46 -9.34 12.23
N ASP A 110 -5.29 -9.95 12.38
CA ASP A 110 -4.00 -9.25 12.26
C ASP A 110 -3.87 -8.58 10.88
N LEU A 111 -4.31 -9.28 9.81
CA LEU A 111 -4.34 -8.72 8.46
C LEU A 111 -5.36 -7.58 8.34
N LEU A 112 -6.55 -7.71 8.93
CA LEU A 112 -7.57 -6.67 8.90
C LEU A 112 -7.10 -5.38 9.61
N GLU A 113 -6.45 -5.51 10.76
CA GLU A 113 -5.84 -4.40 11.49
C GLU A 113 -4.73 -3.72 10.68
N TYR A 114 -3.94 -4.51 9.95
CA TYR A 114 -2.94 -3.97 9.03
C TYR A 114 -3.60 -3.16 7.90
N ILE A 115 -4.60 -3.73 7.22
CA ILE A 115 -5.28 -3.07 6.09
C ILE A 115 -5.95 -1.76 6.52
N SER A 116 -6.59 -1.74 7.70
CA SER A 116 -7.39 -0.59 8.15
C SER A 116 -6.57 0.66 8.49
N LEU A 117 -5.27 0.49 8.76
CA LEU A 117 -4.38 1.56 9.22
C LEU A 117 -3.21 1.81 8.27
N HIS A 118 -2.53 0.75 7.82
CA HIS A 118 -1.18 0.87 7.27
C HIS A 118 -1.14 1.63 5.95
N TYR A 119 -2.05 1.29 5.02
CA TYR A 119 -2.07 1.92 3.70
C TYR A 119 -2.41 3.41 3.77
N ASP A 120 -3.34 3.78 4.64
CA ASP A 120 -3.72 5.17 4.83
C ASP A 120 -2.63 5.99 5.49
N PHE A 121 -1.98 5.43 6.50
CA PHE A 121 -0.93 6.11 7.23
C PHE A 121 0.35 6.28 6.40
N TYR A 122 0.82 5.20 5.75
CA TYR A 122 2.10 5.22 5.04
C TYR A 122 1.97 5.53 3.55
N GLY A 123 0.78 5.35 2.95
CA GLY A 123 0.61 5.45 1.49
C GLY A 123 1.18 4.26 0.72
N TYR A 124 1.85 3.32 1.40
CA TYR A 124 2.36 2.08 0.84
C TYR A 124 2.26 0.92 1.83
N GLY A 125 2.56 -0.29 1.37
CA GLY A 125 2.58 -1.47 2.24
C GLY A 125 2.99 -2.75 1.53
N LEU A 126 2.39 -3.85 1.97
CA LEU A 126 2.56 -5.20 1.45
C LEU A 126 1.46 -5.51 0.44
N TYR A 127 1.81 -5.73 -0.82
CA TYR A 127 0.84 -5.94 -1.88
C TYR A 127 0.78 -7.41 -2.26
N VAL A 128 -0.38 -7.84 -2.76
CA VAL A 128 -0.47 -9.12 -3.47
C VAL A 128 -0.18 -8.90 -4.94
N PHE A 129 0.39 -9.92 -5.56
CA PHE A 129 0.49 -9.97 -7.01
C PHE A 129 -0.14 -11.25 -7.55
N GLU A 130 -0.93 -11.09 -8.60
CA GLU A 130 -1.81 -12.12 -9.12
C GLU A 130 -1.85 -12.09 -10.65
N ASN A 131 -2.08 -13.24 -11.26
CA ASN A 131 -2.37 -13.33 -12.70
C ASN A 131 -3.89 -13.44 -12.91
N VAL A 132 -4.31 -13.64 -14.16
CA VAL A 132 -5.73 -13.74 -14.53
C VAL A 132 -6.44 -14.90 -13.81
N ASN A 133 -5.72 -15.93 -13.40
CA ASN A 133 -6.27 -17.14 -12.81
C ASN A 133 -6.24 -17.11 -11.28
N GLU A 134 -5.16 -16.62 -10.67
CA GLU A 134 -4.95 -16.75 -9.23
C GLU A 134 -3.85 -15.85 -8.65
N LEU A 135 -3.88 -15.77 -7.31
CA LEU A 135 -2.86 -15.15 -6.48
C LEU A 135 -1.55 -15.94 -6.54
N MET A 136 -0.44 -15.24 -6.80
CA MET A 136 0.87 -15.85 -6.98
C MET A 136 1.81 -15.59 -5.79
N GLY A 137 1.60 -14.50 -5.06
CA GLY A 137 2.40 -14.15 -3.90
C GLY A 137 2.13 -12.75 -3.38
N MET A 138 3.04 -12.28 -2.54
CA MET A 138 3.05 -10.92 -2.02
C MET A 138 4.43 -10.29 -2.11
N ALA A 139 4.48 -8.99 -2.28
CA ALA A 139 5.69 -8.19 -2.21
C ALA A 139 5.36 -6.76 -1.80
N GLY A 140 6.26 -6.11 -1.11
CA GLY A 140 6.07 -4.72 -0.72
C GLY A 140 7.00 -4.34 0.41
N PHE A 141 6.55 -3.40 1.23
CA PHE A 141 7.42 -2.75 2.18
C PHE A 141 6.81 -2.65 3.58
N TYR A 142 7.67 -2.55 4.57
CA TYR A 142 7.30 -2.29 5.96
C TYR A 142 8.35 -1.38 6.62
N ASN A 143 7.93 -0.67 7.67
CA ASN A 143 8.79 0.22 8.42
C ASN A 143 9.31 -0.47 9.68
N LYS A 144 10.60 -0.30 9.96
CA LYS A 144 11.24 -0.75 11.20
C LYS A 144 12.44 0.15 11.51
N ASP A 145 12.55 0.62 12.75
CA ASP A 145 13.66 1.46 13.21
C ASP A 145 13.92 2.69 12.30
N GLY A 146 12.85 3.33 11.83
CA GLY A 146 12.92 4.49 10.92
C GLY A 146 13.39 4.18 9.49
N LYS A 147 13.45 2.91 9.10
CA LYS A 147 13.89 2.46 7.77
C LYS A 147 12.79 1.69 7.06
N CYS A 148 12.77 1.82 5.73
CA CYS A 148 11.89 1.06 4.84
C CYS A 148 12.55 -0.26 4.44
N TYR A 149 11.87 -1.38 4.71
CA TYR A 149 12.34 -2.72 4.37
C TYR A 149 11.45 -3.37 3.33
N ILE A 150 12.05 -4.05 2.36
CA ILE A 150 11.33 -4.89 1.40
C ILE A 150 11.04 -6.28 2.00
N SER A 151 9.84 -6.79 1.72
CA SER A 151 9.44 -8.16 1.99
C SER A 151 8.81 -8.76 0.74
N TYR A 152 9.03 -10.05 0.51
CA TYR A 152 8.44 -10.76 -0.61
C TYR A 152 8.29 -12.25 -0.31
N MET A 153 7.26 -12.83 -0.91
CA MET A 153 6.93 -14.24 -0.82
C MET A 153 6.23 -14.67 -2.11
N THR A 154 6.47 -15.90 -2.53
CA THR A 154 5.90 -16.43 -3.78
C THR A 154 5.59 -17.90 -3.59
N GLU A 155 4.41 -18.29 -4.07
CA GLU A 155 3.96 -19.68 -4.12
C GLU A 155 4.99 -20.52 -4.88
N GLU A 156 5.21 -21.77 -4.44
CA GLU A 156 6.31 -22.60 -4.91
C GLU A 156 6.32 -22.81 -6.41
N ARG A 157 5.15 -23.01 -7.03
CA ARG A 157 5.01 -23.27 -8.47
C ARG A 157 5.35 -22.04 -9.33
N TYR A 158 5.35 -20.85 -8.73
CA TYR A 158 5.67 -19.58 -9.39
C TYR A 158 7.09 -19.09 -9.11
N ARG A 159 7.88 -19.82 -8.31
CA ARG A 159 9.28 -19.48 -8.04
C ARG A 159 10.16 -19.74 -9.26
N ARG A 160 11.27 -19.00 -9.35
CA ARG A 160 12.27 -19.09 -10.44
C ARG A 160 11.74 -18.75 -11.84
N CYS A 161 10.52 -18.22 -11.95
CA CYS A 161 9.94 -17.72 -13.20
C CYS A 161 10.16 -16.21 -13.41
N GLY A 162 10.81 -15.52 -12.47
CA GLY A 162 11.10 -14.08 -12.56
C GLY A 162 9.95 -13.15 -12.17
N TYR A 163 8.77 -13.68 -11.82
CA TYR A 163 7.59 -12.87 -11.45
C TYR A 163 7.84 -11.93 -10.26
N THR A 164 8.33 -12.47 -9.15
CA THR A 164 8.67 -11.69 -7.95
C THR A 164 9.67 -10.58 -8.27
N PHE A 165 10.64 -10.84 -9.15
CA PHE A 165 11.63 -9.83 -9.53
C PHE A 165 10.99 -8.66 -10.25
N LYS A 166 10.10 -8.92 -11.22
CA LYS A 166 9.37 -7.89 -11.96
C LYS A 166 8.50 -7.05 -11.03
N VAL A 167 7.76 -7.71 -10.14
CA VAL A 167 6.91 -7.05 -9.14
C VAL A 167 7.73 -6.19 -8.18
N CYS A 168 8.81 -6.72 -7.60
CA CYS A 168 9.67 -5.95 -6.71
C CYS A 168 10.32 -4.75 -7.42
N ARG A 169 10.73 -4.89 -8.68
CA ARG A 169 11.26 -3.77 -9.48
C ARG A 169 10.21 -2.68 -9.68
N TYR A 170 9.01 -3.06 -10.11
CA TYR A 170 7.88 -2.15 -10.25
C TYR A 170 7.61 -1.39 -8.94
N LEU A 171 7.53 -2.12 -7.81
CA LEU A 171 7.25 -1.53 -6.50
C LEU A 171 8.37 -0.60 -6.01
N LEU A 172 9.64 -0.91 -6.31
CA LEU A 172 10.77 -0.04 -5.97
C LEU A 172 10.75 1.26 -6.78
N ASP A 173 10.33 1.19 -8.05
CA ASP A 173 10.18 2.39 -8.89
C ASP A 173 8.96 3.21 -8.42
N TYR A 174 7.82 2.57 -8.09
CA TYR A 174 6.67 3.22 -7.45
C TYR A 174 7.05 3.96 -6.15
N LEU A 175 7.80 3.30 -5.26
CA LEU A 175 8.21 3.91 -3.99
C LEU A 175 9.11 5.14 -4.21
N ARG A 176 10.00 5.08 -5.21
CA ARG A 176 10.91 6.18 -5.56
C ARG A 176 10.15 7.35 -6.20
N GLU A 177 9.22 7.07 -7.10
CA GLU A 177 8.52 8.09 -7.87
C GLU A 177 7.45 8.78 -7.03
N SER A 178 6.61 8.00 -6.35
CA SER A 178 5.44 8.51 -5.61
C SER A 178 5.79 9.05 -4.23
N LEU A 179 6.79 8.47 -3.56
CA LEU A 179 7.08 8.75 -2.14
C LEU A 179 8.50 9.25 -1.89
N LYS A 180 9.33 9.34 -2.94
CA LYS A 180 10.74 9.77 -2.88
C LYS A 180 11.59 8.95 -1.89
N ILE A 181 11.19 7.72 -1.60
CA ILE A 181 11.99 6.80 -0.77
C ILE A 181 12.97 6.06 -1.67
N ILE A 182 14.26 6.29 -1.44
CA ILE A 182 15.35 5.74 -2.25
C ILE A 182 16.01 4.56 -1.55
N ASP A 183 16.29 4.71 -0.25
CA ASP A 183 16.99 3.69 0.54
C ASP A 183 16.02 2.63 1.05
N VAL A 184 16.04 1.48 0.40
CA VAL A 184 15.26 0.30 0.79
C VAL A 184 16.19 -0.79 1.27
N TYR A 185 15.86 -1.37 2.41
CA TYR A 185 16.65 -2.40 3.09
C TYR A 185 16.02 -3.78 2.93
N ALA A 186 16.82 -4.83 3.00
CA ALA A 186 16.34 -6.20 3.14
C ALA A 186 16.93 -6.83 4.40
N GLN A 187 16.06 -7.34 5.28
CA GLN A 187 16.48 -8.11 6.44
C GLN A 187 16.33 -9.60 6.11
N ILE A 188 17.46 -10.30 6.00
CA ILE A 188 17.49 -11.69 5.49
C ILE A 188 18.35 -12.55 6.41
N ASP A 189 17.87 -13.76 6.70
CA ASP A 189 18.66 -14.77 7.41
C ASP A 189 19.90 -15.17 6.59
N LYS A 190 21.06 -15.26 7.25
CA LYS A 190 22.35 -15.54 6.59
C LYS A 190 22.38 -16.88 5.83
N SER A 191 21.54 -17.84 6.23
CA SER A 191 21.41 -19.14 5.56
C SER A 191 20.56 -19.06 4.28
N ASN A 192 19.78 -17.99 4.08
CA ASN A 192 18.88 -17.83 2.94
C ASN A 192 19.62 -17.23 1.74
N ILE A 193 20.56 -18.00 1.19
CA ILE A 193 21.40 -17.61 0.05
C ILE A 193 20.56 -17.17 -1.16
N ALA A 194 19.42 -17.83 -1.40
CA ALA A 194 18.52 -17.48 -2.48
C ALA A 194 17.98 -16.04 -2.35
N SER A 195 17.52 -15.65 -1.16
CA SER A 195 17.00 -14.30 -0.92
C SER A 195 18.11 -13.26 -0.89
N ILE A 196 19.30 -13.59 -0.39
CA ILE A 196 20.47 -12.70 -0.44
C ILE A 196 20.83 -12.36 -1.89
N ASN A 197 20.92 -13.38 -2.76
CA ASN A 197 21.22 -13.16 -4.18
C ASN A 197 20.11 -12.37 -4.89
N PHE A 198 18.85 -12.62 -4.52
CA PHE A 198 17.71 -11.88 -5.05
C PHE A 198 17.75 -10.39 -4.65
N ALA A 199 18.00 -10.09 -3.37
CA ALA A 199 18.13 -8.73 -2.87
C ALA A 199 19.32 -7.98 -3.53
N LYS A 200 20.46 -8.65 -3.71
CA LYS A 200 21.59 -8.09 -4.48
C LYS A 200 21.18 -7.73 -5.91
N LYS A 201 20.42 -8.60 -6.58
CA LYS A 201 19.93 -8.35 -7.94
C LYS A 201 18.94 -7.19 -8.00
N LEU A 202 18.13 -6.99 -6.95
CA LEU A 202 17.22 -5.85 -6.86
C LEU A 202 17.95 -4.52 -6.63
N GLY A 203 19.15 -4.57 -6.05
CA GLY A 203 19.94 -3.38 -5.69
C GLY A 203 19.54 -2.74 -4.37
N VAL A 204 18.92 -3.51 -3.45
CA VAL A 204 18.55 -3.03 -2.10
C VAL A 204 19.68 -3.24 -1.10
N ILE A 205 19.66 -2.49 0.00
CA ILE A 205 20.68 -2.54 1.05
C ILE A 205 20.43 -3.77 1.94
N ILE A 206 21.40 -4.69 2.03
CA ILE A 206 21.23 -5.91 2.84
C ILE A 206 21.70 -5.66 4.27
N ASN A 207 20.77 -5.75 5.23
CA ASN A 207 21.08 -5.82 6.65
C ASN A 207 21.07 -7.29 7.07
N GLU A 208 22.26 -7.85 7.30
CA GLU A 208 22.37 -9.18 7.88
C GLU A 208 21.88 -9.15 9.33
N SER A 209 20.73 -9.77 9.60
CA SER A 209 20.30 -9.98 10.98
C SER A 209 21.02 -11.19 11.58
N PHE A 210 21.51 -11.02 12.81
CA PHE A 210 21.98 -12.12 13.64
C PHE A 210 20.77 -12.82 14.25
N SER A 211 20.63 -14.14 14.05
CA SER A 211 19.69 -14.92 14.84
C SER A 211 20.11 -14.81 16.30
N LYS A 212 19.23 -14.26 17.16
CA LYS A 212 19.38 -14.49 18.60
C LYS A 212 19.23 -16.00 18.79
N LYS A 213 20.33 -16.64 19.18
CA LYS A 213 20.31 -18.01 19.70
C LYS A 213 19.37 -18.11 20.90
#